data_AF-A0A0F9DWD9-F1
#
_entry.id   AF-A0A0F9DWD9-F1
#
_cell.length_a   1.000
_cell.length_b   1.000
_cell.length_c   1.000
_cell.angle_alpha   90.00
_cell.angle_beta   90.00
_cell.angle_gamma   90.00
#
_symmetry.space_group_name_H-M   'P 1'
#
loop_
_entity.id
_entity.type
_entity.pdbx_description
1 polymer ?
#
loop_
_entity_poly.entity_id
_entity_poly.type
_entity_poly.pdbx_seq_one_letter_code
_entity_poly.pdbx_strand_id
1 'polypeptide(L)'
;MTTTKEEYQVISKIANRAIGKRINLHNDRLSLLMDIENTHETIPLRLSDLLHADDFNFAHDFIGIQLGGAVKNVIAIGAGMSDGFGFGANARTALITRGLAELCRLGCALGAKSETFMGMAGLGDLILTCTDNQSRNRRFGLALGKGEGVEQAIASIGQVVEGYRNTKEVYLLAQRTGIEMPITEQIYQVLYENKDVKEAAMALLGREQKSE
;
A
#
# COMPACT_ATOMS: atom_id res chain seq x y z
N MET A 1 7.19 17.20 7.87
CA MET A 1 5.75 16.91 8.12
C MET A 1 4.92 16.94 6.81
N THR A 2 5.51 16.62 5.65
CA THR A 2 4.98 16.99 4.32
C THR A 2 4.64 15.80 3.39
N THR A 3 5.08 14.58 3.73
CA THR A 3 5.02 13.38 2.88
C THR A 3 3.60 12.91 2.51
N THR A 4 2.60 13.22 3.33
CA THR A 4 1.24 12.66 3.19
C THR A 4 0.37 13.35 2.13
N LYS A 5 0.75 14.54 1.66
CA LYS A 5 0.01 15.28 0.61
C LYS A 5 0.49 14.90 -0.80
N GLU A 6 1.75 14.48 -0.91
CA GLU A 6 2.42 14.18 -2.18
C GLU A 6 2.13 12.76 -2.68
N GLU A 7 2.15 11.75 -1.81
CA GLU A 7 1.74 10.37 -2.15
C GLU A 7 0.27 10.31 -2.63
N TYR A 8 -0.60 11.08 -1.98
CA TYR A 8 -2.01 11.26 -2.34
C TYR A 8 -2.20 11.83 -3.76
N GLN A 9 -1.47 12.91 -4.08
CA GLN A 9 -1.55 13.51 -5.41
C GLN A 9 -1.01 12.56 -6.48
N VAL A 10 -0.01 11.76 -6.14
CA VAL A 10 0.62 10.79 -7.04
C VAL A 10 -0.33 9.66 -7.41
N ILE A 11 -1.02 9.03 -6.45
CA ILE A 11 -2.00 7.97 -6.75
C ILE A 11 -3.16 8.53 -7.59
N SER A 12 -3.64 9.73 -7.24
CA SER A 12 -4.68 10.42 -8.02
C SER A 12 -4.20 10.78 -9.44
N LYS A 13 -2.93 11.19 -9.61
CA LYS A 13 -2.30 11.44 -10.91
C LYS A 13 -2.13 10.16 -11.72
N ILE A 14 -1.75 9.03 -11.11
CA ILE A 14 -1.70 7.71 -11.77
C ILE A 14 -3.10 7.28 -12.23
N ALA A 15 -4.12 7.45 -11.38
CA ALA A 15 -5.51 7.15 -11.72
C ALA A 15 -6.01 7.99 -12.92
N ASN A 16 -5.63 9.27 -12.99
CA ASN A 16 -5.93 10.16 -14.11
C ASN A 16 -5.13 9.81 -15.39
N ARG A 17 -3.92 9.25 -15.25
CA ARG A 17 -3.01 8.80 -16.33
C ARG A 17 -3.52 7.53 -17.04
N ALA A 18 -4.18 6.61 -16.32
CA ALA A 18 -4.70 5.35 -16.85
C ALA A 18 -5.90 5.52 -17.82
N ILE A 19 -6.54 6.70 -17.86
CA ILE A 19 -7.81 6.97 -18.59
C ILE A 19 -7.55 7.68 -19.95
N GLY A 20 -6.33 7.71 -20.47
CA GLY A 20 -6.08 8.07 -21.88
C GLY A 20 -5.88 9.56 -22.20
N LYS A 21 -5.46 10.41 -21.25
CA LYS A 21 -4.92 11.74 -21.59
C LYS A 21 -3.39 11.68 -21.73
N ARG A 22 -2.91 11.78 -22.98
CA ARG A 22 -1.48 11.94 -23.34
C ARG A 22 -0.88 13.13 -22.57
N ILE A 23 0.17 12.88 -21.78
CA ILE A 23 1.08 13.93 -21.29
C ILE A 23 2.51 13.57 -21.68
N ASN A 24 3.28 14.59 -22.03
CA ASN A 24 4.59 14.53 -22.68
C ASN A 24 5.69 14.21 -21.64
N LEU A 25 6.15 12.95 -21.64
CA LEU A 25 7.05 12.32 -20.64
C LEU A 25 8.41 13.01 -20.42
N HIS A 26 8.77 13.99 -21.23
CA HIS A 26 10.08 14.66 -21.13
C HIS A 26 10.11 15.79 -20.09
N ASN A 27 8.99 16.52 -19.89
CA ASN A 27 8.96 17.70 -19.02
C ASN A 27 8.67 17.37 -17.54
N ASP A 28 7.93 16.29 -17.25
CA ASP A 28 7.55 15.93 -15.87
C ASP A 28 8.64 15.18 -15.09
N ARG A 29 9.65 14.66 -15.79
CA ARG A 29 10.73 13.85 -15.20
C ARG A 29 11.62 14.69 -14.26
N LEU A 30 11.84 15.96 -14.59
CA LEU A 30 12.62 16.91 -13.78
C LEU A 30 11.84 17.43 -12.57
N SER A 31 10.54 17.72 -12.73
CA SER A 31 9.70 18.17 -11.62
C SER A 31 9.57 17.09 -10.55
N LEU A 32 9.38 15.83 -10.94
CA LEU A 32 9.21 14.72 -10.01
C LEU A 32 10.52 14.34 -9.29
N LEU A 33 11.68 14.51 -9.95
CA LEU A 33 12.99 14.31 -9.34
C LEU A 33 13.34 15.45 -8.36
N MET A 34 12.95 16.69 -8.66
CA MET A 34 13.13 17.84 -7.75
C MET A 34 12.24 17.75 -6.50
N ASP A 35 11.03 17.18 -6.60
CA ASP A 35 10.14 16.96 -5.44
C ASP A 35 10.72 15.93 -4.45
N ILE A 36 11.50 14.94 -4.95
CA ILE A 36 12.20 13.93 -4.14
C ILE A 36 13.45 14.53 -3.47
N GLU A 37 14.19 15.42 -4.14
CA GLU A 37 15.34 16.11 -3.52
C GLU A 37 14.91 17.05 -2.38
N ASN A 38 13.73 17.66 -2.47
CA ASN A 38 13.22 18.60 -1.47
C ASN A 38 12.59 17.94 -0.22
N THR A 39 12.41 16.61 -0.20
CA THR A 39 11.69 15.92 0.89
C THR A 39 12.60 15.30 1.96
N HIS A 40 13.92 15.27 1.77
CA HIS A 40 14.87 14.69 2.72
C HIS A 40 16.05 15.63 3.05
N GLU A 41 15.90 16.50 4.06
CA GLU A 41 17.04 17.27 4.62
C GLU A 41 18.02 16.41 5.45
N THR A 42 17.81 15.10 5.63
CA THR A 42 18.61 14.28 6.57
C THR A 42 19.04 12.90 6.07
N ILE A 43 19.20 12.70 4.76
CA ILE A 43 19.88 11.50 4.24
C ILE A 43 21.07 11.97 3.39
N PRO A 44 22.34 11.72 3.81
CA PRO A 44 23.53 12.17 3.08
C PRO A 44 23.89 11.19 1.95
N LEU A 45 22.90 10.54 1.33
CA LEU A 45 23.07 9.72 0.14
C LEU A 45 22.48 10.53 -1.00
N ARG A 46 23.35 11.13 -1.83
CA ARG A 46 22.89 11.85 -3.00
C ARG A 46 22.18 10.84 -3.90
N LEU A 47 21.08 11.26 -4.53
CA LEU A 47 20.34 10.44 -5.48
C LEU A 47 21.26 9.87 -6.58
N SER A 48 22.34 10.58 -6.91
CA SER A 48 23.43 10.12 -7.78
C SER A 48 24.15 8.87 -7.29
N ASP A 49 24.34 8.72 -5.97
CA ASP A 49 25.12 7.64 -5.37
C ASP A 49 24.29 6.34 -5.31
N LEU A 50 22.96 6.46 -5.16
CA LEU A 50 22.01 5.35 -5.29
C LEU A 50 21.87 4.87 -6.73
N LEU A 51 22.02 5.77 -7.71
CA LEU A 51 21.96 5.45 -9.15
C LEU A 51 23.25 4.79 -9.69
N HIS A 52 24.35 4.86 -8.95
CA HIS A 52 25.66 4.33 -9.35
C HIS A 52 25.98 2.93 -8.77
N ALA A 53 25.11 2.36 -7.95
CA ALA A 53 25.15 0.94 -7.64
C ALA A 53 24.46 0.18 -8.79
N ASP A 54 25.20 -0.67 -9.49
CA ASP A 54 24.83 -1.40 -10.73
C ASP A 54 23.59 -2.34 -10.65
N ASP A 55 22.75 -2.23 -9.61
CA ASP A 55 21.49 -2.97 -9.42
C ASP A 55 20.22 -2.09 -9.46
N PHE A 56 20.34 -0.78 -9.75
CA PHE A 56 19.21 0.16 -9.67
C PHE A 56 18.30 0.18 -10.94
N ASN A 57 17.66 -0.95 -11.24
CA ASN A 57 16.54 -1.00 -12.20
C ASN A 57 15.27 -0.25 -11.72
N PHE A 58 15.25 0.27 -10.49
CA PHE A 58 14.15 1.07 -9.91
C PHE A 58 13.89 2.39 -10.65
N ALA A 59 14.88 2.96 -11.35
CA ALA A 59 14.74 4.24 -12.05
C ALA A 59 13.76 4.22 -13.25
N HIS A 60 13.22 3.05 -13.61
CA HIS A 60 12.34 2.88 -14.77
C HIS A 60 10.90 2.46 -14.46
N ASP A 61 10.58 2.06 -13.23
CA ASP A 61 9.22 1.62 -12.86
C ASP A 61 8.65 2.42 -11.68
N PHE A 62 8.43 3.71 -11.93
CA PHE A 62 7.81 4.63 -10.97
C PHE A 62 6.43 4.17 -10.52
N ILE A 63 5.65 3.53 -11.40
CA ILE A 63 4.30 3.06 -11.07
C ILE A 63 4.38 1.93 -10.05
N GLY A 64 5.27 0.95 -10.27
CA GLY A 64 5.48 -0.16 -9.33
C GLY A 64 5.92 0.32 -7.96
N ILE A 65 6.88 1.24 -7.88
CA ILE A 65 7.38 1.77 -6.59
C ILE A 65 6.27 2.48 -5.83
N GLN A 66 5.49 3.34 -6.51
CA GLN A 66 4.43 4.12 -5.87
C GLN A 66 3.28 3.23 -5.38
N LEU A 67 2.87 2.25 -6.19
CA LEU A 67 1.86 1.27 -5.78
C LEU A 67 2.35 0.39 -4.64
N GLY A 68 3.61 -0.04 -4.67
CA GLY A 68 4.22 -0.79 -3.57
C GLY A 68 4.14 -0.05 -2.24
N GLY A 69 4.56 1.21 -2.22
CA GLY A 69 4.48 2.07 -1.04
C GLY A 69 3.05 2.32 -0.55
N ALA A 70 2.09 2.46 -1.47
CA ALA A 70 0.69 2.71 -1.11
C ALA A 70 -0.03 1.47 -0.58
N VAL A 71 0.05 0.36 -1.32
CA VAL A 71 -0.70 -0.87 -1.05
C VAL A 71 -0.11 -1.64 0.13
N LYS A 72 1.21 -1.57 0.39
CA LYS A 72 1.79 -2.20 1.58
C LYS A 72 1.13 -1.71 2.87
N ASN A 73 0.78 -0.43 2.93
CA ASN A 73 0.16 0.18 4.11
C ASN A 73 -1.26 -0.36 4.31
N VAL A 74 -1.98 -0.64 3.22
CA VAL A 74 -3.29 -1.30 3.25
C VAL A 74 -3.15 -2.72 3.80
N ILE A 75 -2.24 -3.52 3.23
CA ILE A 75 -2.03 -4.91 3.66
C ILE A 75 -1.56 -4.97 5.13
N ALA A 76 -0.74 -4.02 5.57
CA ALA A 76 -0.29 -3.92 6.96
C ALA A 76 -1.44 -3.68 7.94
N ILE A 77 -2.47 -2.91 7.56
CA ILE A 77 -3.70 -2.78 8.36
C ILE A 77 -4.40 -4.13 8.50
N GLY A 78 -4.58 -4.85 7.38
CA GLY A 78 -5.18 -6.19 7.42
C GLY A 78 -4.37 -7.17 8.27
N ALA A 79 -3.04 -7.12 8.21
CA ALA A 79 -2.16 -7.95 9.02
C ALA A 79 -2.31 -7.63 10.51
N GLY A 80 -2.43 -6.34 10.84
CA GLY A 80 -2.75 -5.89 12.19
C GLY A 80 -4.11 -6.42 12.67
N MET A 81 -5.16 -6.31 11.84
CA MET A 81 -6.51 -6.81 12.17
C MET A 81 -6.49 -8.30 12.47
N SER A 82 -5.83 -9.09 11.60
CA SER A 82 -5.64 -10.53 11.78
C SER A 82 -4.96 -10.87 13.11
N ASP A 83 -3.95 -10.10 13.50
CA ASP A 83 -3.25 -10.29 14.77
C ASP A 83 -4.09 -9.84 15.98
N GLY A 84 -4.94 -8.81 15.81
CA GLY A 84 -5.85 -8.33 16.86
C GLY A 84 -6.89 -9.37 17.24
N PHE A 85 -7.35 -10.16 16.27
CA PHE A 85 -8.22 -11.31 16.48
C PHE A 85 -7.51 -12.55 17.02
N GLY A 86 -6.18 -12.59 17.00
CA GLY A 86 -5.40 -13.72 17.49
C GLY A 86 -5.30 -14.90 16.52
N PHE A 87 -5.46 -14.70 15.20
CA PHE A 87 -5.30 -15.78 14.21
C PHE A 87 -3.84 -16.25 14.04
N GLY A 88 -2.88 -15.48 14.55
CA GLY A 88 -1.48 -15.87 14.61
C GLY A 88 -0.72 -15.76 13.29
N ALA A 89 0.52 -16.23 13.31
CA ALA A 89 1.49 -15.98 12.25
C ALA A 89 1.10 -16.58 10.89
N ASN A 90 0.44 -17.74 10.85
CA ASN A 90 0.07 -18.39 9.59
C ASN A 90 -0.96 -17.58 8.80
N ALA A 91 -2.01 -17.10 9.46
CA ALA A 91 -3.03 -16.25 8.84
C ALA A 91 -2.41 -14.93 8.34
N ARG A 92 -1.50 -14.34 9.13
CA ARG A 92 -0.75 -13.14 8.71
C ARG A 92 0.09 -13.41 7.46
N THR A 93 0.84 -14.51 7.41
CA THR A 93 1.64 -14.87 6.23
C THR A 93 0.76 -15.09 5.00
N ALA A 94 -0.35 -15.81 5.14
CA ALA A 94 -1.30 -16.02 4.05
C ALA A 94 -1.85 -14.68 3.52
N LEU A 95 -2.21 -13.75 4.41
CA LEU A 95 -2.65 -12.42 4.05
C LEU A 95 -1.57 -11.62 3.30
N ILE A 96 -0.31 -11.66 3.75
CA ILE A 96 0.80 -10.98 3.09
C ILE A 96 1.00 -11.51 1.67
N THR A 97 1.02 -12.84 1.49
CA THR A 97 1.19 -13.47 0.17
C THR A 97 0.05 -13.10 -0.77
N ARG A 98 -1.20 -13.16 -0.30
CA ARG A 98 -2.38 -12.79 -1.09
C ARG A 98 -2.41 -11.28 -1.40
N GLY A 99 -2.00 -10.45 -0.44
CA GLY A 99 -1.89 -9.00 -0.63
C GLY A 99 -0.84 -8.63 -1.68
N LEU A 100 0.31 -9.32 -1.68
CA LEU A 100 1.31 -9.16 -2.74
C LEU A 100 0.73 -9.52 -4.12
N ALA A 101 -0.07 -10.59 -4.21
CA ALA A 101 -0.72 -10.95 -5.46
C ALA A 101 -1.72 -9.87 -5.94
N GLU A 102 -2.45 -9.22 -5.03
CA GLU A 102 -3.30 -8.06 -5.37
C GLU A 102 -2.49 -6.87 -5.87
N LEU A 103 -1.38 -6.54 -5.17
CA LEU A 103 -0.46 -5.49 -5.58
C LEU A 103 0.12 -5.74 -6.98
N CYS A 104 0.63 -6.94 -7.23
CA CYS A 104 1.16 -7.33 -8.54
C CYS A 104 0.08 -7.22 -9.63
N ARG A 105 -1.14 -7.69 -9.36
CA ARG A 105 -2.25 -7.66 -10.33
C ARG A 105 -2.63 -6.23 -10.70
N LEU A 106 -2.79 -5.36 -9.70
CA LEU A 106 -3.09 -3.94 -9.92
C LEU A 106 -1.93 -3.24 -10.64
N GLY A 107 -0.70 -3.49 -10.19
CA GLY A 107 0.50 -2.91 -10.75
C GLY A 107 0.71 -3.24 -12.22
N CYS A 108 0.67 -4.52 -12.57
CA CYS A 108 0.82 -4.98 -13.95
C CYS A 108 -0.29 -4.42 -14.86
N ALA A 109 -1.53 -4.34 -14.37
CA ALA A 109 -2.63 -3.72 -15.12
C ALA A 109 -2.40 -2.24 -15.41
N LEU A 110 -1.61 -1.55 -14.59
CA LEU A 110 -1.23 -0.14 -14.74
C LEU A 110 0.11 0.06 -15.46
N GLY A 111 0.73 -1.02 -15.95
CA GLY A 111 1.99 -0.98 -16.69
C GLY A 111 3.26 -1.02 -15.82
N ALA A 112 3.14 -1.37 -14.53
CA ALA A 112 4.29 -1.67 -13.69
C ALA A 112 4.90 -3.03 -14.05
N LYS A 113 6.16 -3.23 -13.67
CA LYS A 113 6.92 -4.47 -13.86
C LYS A 113 6.76 -5.37 -12.63
N SER A 114 6.49 -6.65 -12.85
CA SER A 114 6.35 -7.61 -11.75
C SER A 114 7.62 -7.74 -10.90
N GLU A 115 8.79 -7.57 -11.50
CA GLU A 115 10.10 -7.65 -10.84
C GLU A 115 10.26 -6.58 -9.76
N THR A 116 9.67 -5.39 -9.96
CA THR A 116 9.68 -4.30 -8.97
C THR A 116 9.05 -4.73 -7.65
N PHE A 117 7.95 -5.51 -7.73
CA PHE A 117 7.25 -6.00 -6.55
C PHE A 117 7.99 -7.14 -5.85
N MET A 118 8.87 -7.86 -6.54
CA MET A 118 9.70 -8.91 -5.95
C MET A 118 10.96 -8.35 -5.27
N GLY A 119 11.32 -7.10 -5.55
CA GLY A 119 12.42 -6.39 -4.92
C GLY A 119 12.06 -5.72 -3.59
N MET A 120 12.98 -4.88 -3.09
CA MET A 120 12.82 -4.20 -1.80
C MET A 120 11.60 -3.26 -1.74
N ALA A 121 11.23 -2.60 -2.85
CA ALA A 121 10.11 -1.66 -2.87
C ALA A 121 8.72 -2.33 -2.80
N GLY A 122 8.63 -3.64 -3.01
CA GLY A 122 7.41 -4.43 -2.88
C GLY A 122 7.49 -5.40 -1.72
N LEU A 123 7.99 -6.62 -1.99
CA LEU A 123 8.02 -7.74 -1.04
C LEU A 123 8.80 -7.40 0.24
N GLY A 124 10.00 -6.82 0.11
CA GLY A 124 10.86 -6.54 1.26
C GLY A 124 10.21 -5.58 2.26
N ASP A 125 9.77 -4.43 1.77
CA ASP A 125 9.10 -3.40 2.58
C ASP A 125 7.72 -3.85 3.06
N LEU A 126 6.98 -4.63 2.26
CA LEU A 126 5.71 -5.23 2.66
C LEU A 126 5.88 -6.15 3.88
N ILE A 127 6.83 -7.08 3.83
CA ILE A 127 7.10 -8.01 4.95
C ILE A 127 7.50 -7.22 6.20
N LEU A 128 8.43 -6.27 6.06
CA LEU A 128 8.87 -5.44 7.18
C LEU A 128 7.70 -4.68 7.81
N THR A 129 6.91 -3.97 6.99
CA THR A 129 5.77 -3.16 7.47
C THR A 129 4.68 -4.02 8.11
N CYS A 130 4.48 -5.25 7.64
CA CYS A 130 3.46 -6.16 8.17
C CYS A 130 3.91 -6.93 9.41
N THR A 131 5.21 -6.97 9.73
CA THR A 131 5.75 -7.72 10.88
C THR A 131 6.34 -6.84 11.97
N ASP A 132 6.70 -5.59 11.66
CA ASP A 132 7.28 -4.64 12.60
C ASP A 132 6.25 -4.00 13.52
N ASN A 133 6.49 -4.06 14.83
CA ASN A 133 5.62 -3.46 15.84
C ASN A 133 5.64 -1.93 15.85
N GLN A 134 6.63 -1.28 15.21
CA GLN A 134 6.64 0.18 15.07
C GLN A 134 5.73 0.68 13.95
N SER A 135 5.37 -0.18 12.99
CA SER A 135 4.45 0.13 11.89
C SER A 135 3.12 0.69 12.40
N ARG A 136 2.88 1.97 12.09
CA ARG A 136 1.64 2.70 12.45
C ARG A 136 0.41 2.03 11.86
N ASN A 137 0.51 1.57 10.62
CA ASN A 137 -0.59 0.90 9.90
C ASN A 137 -0.93 -0.46 10.54
N ARG A 138 0.08 -1.23 10.91
CA ARG A 138 -0.12 -2.51 11.62
C ARG A 138 -0.71 -2.30 13.01
N ARG A 139 -0.20 -1.33 13.78
CA ARG A 139 -0.76 -1.00 15.11
C ARG A 139 -2.20 -0.49 15.02
N PHE A 140 -2.51 0.31 14.01
CA PHE A 140 -3.87 0.74 13.73
C PHE A 140 -4.77 -0.47 13.44
N GLY A 141 -4.35 -1.36 12.53
CA GLY A 141 -5.05 -2.62 12.29
C GLY A 141 -5.24 -3.47 13.54
N LEU A 142 -4.22 -3.55 14.40
CA LEU A 142 -4.27 -4.30 15.66
C LEU A 142 -5.34 -3.76 16.61
N ALA A 143 -5.47 -2.44 16.73
CA ALA A 143 -6.51 -1.79 17.52
C ALA A 143 -7.91 -2.14 16.98
N LEU A 144 -8.09 -2.06 15.65
CA LEU A 144 -9.34 -2.45 15.00
C LEU A 144 -9.68 -3.92 15.23
N GLY A 145 -8.71 -4.83 15.11
CA GLY A 145 -8.89 -6.25 15.37
C GLY A 145 -9.21 -6.58 16.83
N LYS A 146 -8.88 -5.69 17.77
CA LYS A 146 -9.29 -5.77 19.19
C LYS A 146 -10.68 -5.19 19.46
N GLY A 147 -11.34 -4.67 18.44
CA GLY A 147 -12.70 -4.10 18.53
C GLY A 147 -12.72 -2.60 18.82
N GLU A 148 -11.59 -1.88 18.74
CA GLU A 148 -11.63 -0.41 18.79
C GLU A 148 -12.30 0.15 17.52
N GLY A 149 -13.08 1.23 17.69
CA GLY A 149 -13.65 1.94 16.55
C GLY A 149 -12.58 2.69 15.75
N VAL A 150 -12.83 2.96 14.46
CA VAL A 150 -11.88 3.61 13.54
C VAL A 150 -11.32 4.92 14.10
N GLU A 151 -12.18 5.83 14.55
CA GLU A 151 -11.75 7.12 15.11
C GLU A 151 -10.93 6.97 16.39
N GLN A 152 -11.32 6.04 17.27
CA GLN A 152 -10.60 5.76 18.51
C GLN A 152 -9.21 5.18 18.23
N ALA A 153 -9.13 4.23 17.29
CA ALA A 153 -7.89 3.61 16.86
C ALA A 153 -6.95 4.62 16.18
N ILE A 154 -7.46 5.59 15.39
CA ILE A 154 -6.63 6.67 14.84
C ILE A 154 -6.10 7.57 15.96
N ALA A 155 -6.96 7.95 16.90
CA ALA A 155 -6.59 8.81 18.03
C ALA A 155 -5.52 8.15 18.93
N SER A 156 -5.60 6.83 19.17
CA SER A 156 -4.64 6.11 20.01
C SER A 156 -3.24 5.99 19.38
N ILE A 157 -3.13 6.04 18.05
CA ILE A 157 -1.83 6.10 17.35
C ILE A 157 -1.17 7.47 17.50
N GLY A 158 -1.96 8.55 17.66
CA GLY A 158 -1.46 9.92 17.89
C GLY A 158 -0.73 10.55 16.70
N GLN A 159 -0.70 9.88 15.55
CA GLN A 159 -0.03 10.29 14.32
C GLN A 159 -0.86 9.90 13.10
N VAL A 160 -0.55 10.50 11.95
CA VAL A 160 -1.23 10.17 10.69
C VAL A 160 -0.99 8.69 10.33
N VAL A 161 -2.08 7.99 10.04
CA VAL A 161 -2.08 6.62 9.50
C VAL A 161 -2.32 6.71 7.99
N GLU A 162 -1.25 6.65 7.21
CA GLU A 162 -1.30 6.73 5.74
C GLU A 162 -2.20 5.65 5.14
N GLY A 163 -2.15 4.42 5.68
CA GLY A 163 -2.92 3.28 5.22
C GLY A 163 -4.42 3.54 5.22
N TYR A 164 -4.94 4.33 6.17
CA TYR A 164 -6.36 4.70 6.18
C TYR A 164 -6.75 5.37 4.86
N ARG A 165 -6.04 6.42 4.45
CA ARG A 165 -6.29 7.15 3.20
C ARG A 165 -5.94 6.32 1.97
N ASN A 166 -4.81 5.59 2.01
CA ASN A 166 -4.37 4.76 0.90
C ASN A 166 -5.42 3.68 0.56
N THR A 167 -6.07 3.09 1.56
CA THR A 167 -7.14 2.10 1.32
C THR A 167 -8.24 2.67 0.42
N LYS A 168 -8.71 3.89 0.67
CA LYS A 168 -9.74 4.52 -0.15
C LYS A 168 -9.29 4.71 -1.60
N GLU A 169 -8.10 5.26 -1.79
CA GLU A 169 -7.59 5.56 -3.14
C GLU A 169 -7.27 4.28 -3.92
N VAL A 170 -6.65 3.29 -3.29
CA VAL A 170 -6.36 1.98 -3.92
C VAL A 170 -7.68 1.27 -4.27
N TYR A 171 -8.68 1.28 -3.39
CA TYR A 171 -10.00 0.72 -3.67
C TYR A 171 -10.65 1.41 -4.89
N LEU A 172 -10.69 2.74 -4.91
CA LEU A 172 -11.26 3.49 -6.04
C LEU A 172 -10.49 3.25 -7.35
N LEU A 173 -9.17 3.13 -7.28
CA LEU A 173 -8.33 2.80 -8.42
C LEU A 173 -8.64 1.41 -8.96
N ALA A 174 -8.75 0.40 -8.08
CA ALA A 174 -9.11 -0.96 -8.43
C ALA A 174 -10.49 -1.03 -9.10
N GLN A 175 -11.49 -0.31 -8.56
CA GLN A 175 -12.82 -0.20 -9.18
C GLN A 175 -12.77 0.43 -10.58
N ARG A 176 -11.96 1.49 -10.77
CA ARG A 176 -11.82 2.16 -12.07
C ARG A 176 -11.11 1.31 -13.12
N THR A 177 -10.18 0.46 -12.70
CA THR A 177 -9.42 -0.43 -13.60
C THR A 177 -10.09 -1.79 -13.78
N GLY A 178 -11.17 -2.08 -13.06
CA GLY A 178 -11.82 -3.39 -13.06
C GLY A 178 -10.96 -4.51 -12.46
N ILE A 179 -9.98 -4.15 -11.62
CA ILE A 179 -9.08 -5.11 -10.99
C ILE A 179 -9.64 -5.52 -9.64
N GLU A 180 -9.74 -6.82 -9.44
CA GLU A 180 -10.23 -7.38 -8.19
C GLU A 180 -9.14 -7.32 -7.11
N MET A 181 -9.44 -6.66 -5.99
CA MET A 181 -8.57 -6.56 -4.83
C MET A 181 -9.33 -6.89 -3.53
N PRO A 182 -9.58 -8.18 -3.25
CA PRO A 182 -10.46 -8.61 -2.16
C PRO A 182 -10.05 -8.14 -0.77
N ILE A 183 -8.76 -8.21 -0.43
CA ILE A 183 -8.21 -7.75 0.85
C ILE A 183 -8.41 -6.24 0.96
N THR A 184 -8.04 -5.50 -0.09
CA THR A 184 -8.24 -4.05 -0.13
C THR A 184 -9.72 -3.67 0.04
N GLU A 185 -10.62 -4.38 -0.64
CA GLU A 185 -12.06 -4.17 -0.54
C GLU A 185 -12.60 -4.46 0.86
N GLN A 186 -12.18 -5.56 1.49
CA GLN A 186 -12.61 -5.86 2.85
C GLN A 186 -12.12 -4.82 3.86
N ILE A 187 -10.88 -4.35 3.71
CA ILE A 187 -10.35 -3.27 4.56
C ILE A 187 -11.09 -1.96 4.29
N TYR A 188 -11.41 -1.65 3.03
CA TYR A 188 -12.22 -0.48 2.69
C TYR A 188 -13.61 -0.51 3.36
N GLN A 189 -14.30 -1.64 3.29
CA GLN A 189 -15.62 -1.82 3.91
C GLN A 189 -15.56 -1.62 5.44
N VAL A 190 -14.52 -2.12 6.10
CA VAL A 190 -14.31 -1.90 7.54
C VAL A 190 -14.07 -0.42 7.85
N LEU A 191 -13.19 0.24 7.10
CA LEU A 191 -12.75 1.60 7.40
C LEU A 191 -13.76 2.68 7.02
N TYR A 192 -14.56 2.45 5.98
CA TYR A 192 -15.41 3.47 5.36
C TYR A 192 -16.90 3.12 5.30
N GLU A 193 -17.27 1.84 5.47
CA GLU A 193 -18.66 1.39 5.41
C GLU A 193 -19.15 0.78 6.73
N ASN A 194 -18.36 0.91 7.80
CA ASN A 194 -18.66 0.37 9.14
C ASN A 194 -18.92 -1.14 9.15
N LYS A 195 -18.32 -1.88 8.20
CA LYS A 195 -18.39 -3.34 8.23
C LYS A 195 -17.67 -3.87 9.47
N ASP A 196 -18.28 -4.86 10.10
CA ASP A 196 -17.67 -5.53 11.24
C ASP A 196 -16.36 -6.23 10.83
N VAL A 197 -15.31 -6.05 11.63
CA VAL A 197 -13.96 -6.55 11.31
C VAL A 197 -13.93 -8.09 11.28
N LYS A 198 -14.74 -8.75 12.11
CA LYS A 198 -14.84 -10.22 12.16
C LYS A 198 -15.55 -10.73 10.91
N GLU A 199 -16.62 -10.06 10.48
CA GLU A 199 -17.29 -10.38 9.20
C GLU A 199 -16.34 -10.23 8.01
N ALA A 200 -15.55 -9.14 7.98
CA ALA A 200 -14.56 -8.91 6.93
C ALA A 200 -13.49 -10.01 6.91
N ALA A 201 -12.99 -10.40 8.07
CA ALA A 201 -12.00 -11.48 8.18
C ALA A 201 -12.57 -12.85 7.76
N MET A 202 -13.80 -13.17 8.16
CA MET A 202 -14.48 -14.40 7.74
C MET A 202 -14.72 -14.44 6.22
N ALA A 203 -15.01 -13.30 5.59
CA ALA A 203 -15.12 -13.22 4.14
C ALA A 203 -13.79 -13.53 3.42
N LEU A 204 -12.66 -13.09 3.98
CA LEU A 204 -11.33 -13.38 3.42
C LEU A 204 -10.93 -14.85 3.59
N LEU A 205 -11.28 -15.47 4.71
CA LEU A 205 -11.04 -16.89 4.99
C LEU A 205 -11.96 -17.81 4.18
N GLY A 206 -13.26 -17.48 4.07
CA GLY A 206 -14.23 -18.27 3.31
C GLY A 206 -13.92 -18.35 1.81
N ARG A 207 -13.13 -17.40 1.30
CA ARG A 207 -12.62 -17.45 -0.07
C ARG A 207 -11.53 -18.47 -0.31
N GLU A 208 -10.80 -18.92 0.72
CA GLU A 208 -9.81 -20.00 0.57
C GLU A 208 -10.46 -21.32 0.13
N GLN A 209 -11.77 -21.50 0.34
CA GLN A 209 -12.52 -22.68 -0.12
C GLN A 209 -13.01 -22.58 -1.57
N LYS A 210 -12.99 -21.40 -2.20
CA LYS A 210 -13.36 -21.21 -3.62
C LYS A 210 -12.09 -20.97 -4.45
N SER A 211 -11.34 -22.06 -4.65
CA SER A 211 -10.30 -22.31 -5.67
C SER A 211 -9.32 -21.18 -6.03
N GLU A 212 -8.04 -21.43 -5.78
CA GLU A 212 -7.06 -21.39 -6.89
C GLU A 212 -7.35 -22.50 -7.91
#